data_AF-A0A3C1BYI1-F1
#
_entry.id   AF-A0A3C1BYI1-F1
#
_cell.length_a   1.000
_cell.length_b   1.000
_cell.length_c   1.000
_cell.angle_alpha   90.00
_cell.angle_beta   90.00
_cell.angle_gamma   90.00
#
_symmetry.space_group_name_H-M   'P 1'
#
loop_
_entity.id
_entity.type
_entity.pdbx_description
1 polymer ?
#
loop_
_entity_poly.entity_id
_entity_poly.type
_entity_poly.pdbx_seq_one_letter_code
_entity_poly.pdbx_strand_id
1 'polypeptide(L)'
;MKKLVSLCLAIFMIFAILPVSAFADGDSFESYDYQVALAKQIFPEYRDKLEGKGVATYASQPGTKPSIAVRETRPVDDNTDMTYTEYNNGLVTLSMARFQKSTSNITTGVDKHDTYTEYTAKIVGSVIEGPTFTATDVKYRIYPSDYDRVLSSGSYSIPGYSSSKFTVSIRGTETSSLPAYVSYDFPCPVGVSYYSGRVGMIVQNNKSSVYFDIW
;
A
#
# COMPACT_ATOMS: atom_id res chain seq x y z
N MET A 1 43.99 34.08 -13.18
CA MET A 1 43.10 33.22 -13.99
C MET A 1 43.27 31.72 -13.75
N LYS A 2 44.47 31.17 -13.48
CA LYS A 2 44.66 29.72 -13.22
C LYS A 2 44.05 29.21 -11.90
N LYS A 3 43.98 30.05 -10.86
CA LYS A 3 43.44 29.68 -9.53
C LYS A 3 41.92 29.60 -9.47
N LEU A 4 41.21 30.34 -10.33
CA LEU A 4 39.74 30.32 -10.40
C LEU A 4 39.22 29.06 -11.10
N VAL A 5 39.91 28.61 -12.16
CA VAL A 5 39.57 27.37 -12.87
C VAL A 5 39.75 26.14 -11.97
N SER A 6 40.79 26.13 -11.14
CA SER A 6 41.04 25.04 -10.17
C SER A 6 39.98 24.96 -9.08
N LEU A 7 39.40 26.10 -8.66
CA LEU A 7 38.36 26.13 -7.63
C LEU A 7 37.04 25.58 -8.19
N CYS A 8 36.65 25.97 -9.40
CA CYS A 8 35.44 25.45 -10.05
C CYS A 8 35.54 23.93 -10.27
N LEU A 9 36.71 23.43 -10.68
CA LEU A 9 36.91 22.00 -10.92
C LEU A 9 36.81 21.16 -9.63
N ALA A 10 37.31 21.68 -8.51
CA ALA A 10 37.20 21.03 -7.21
C ALA A 10 35.74 20.97 -6.70
N ILE A 11 34.95 22.01 -6.96
CA ILE A 11 33.53 22.05 -6.60
C ILE A 11 32.74 21.02 -7.42
N PHE A 12 32.99 20.89 -8.73
CA PHE A 12 32.36 19.85 -9.55
C PHE A 12 32.71 18.44 -9.10
N MET A 13 33.95 18.19 -8.66
CA MET A 13 34.32 16.88 -8.13
C MET A 13 33.65 16.57 -6.79
N ILE A 14 33.50 17.55 -5.89
CA ILE A 14 32.78 17.34 -4.62
C ILE A 14 31.29 17.04 -4.87
N PHE A 15 30.66 17.69 -5.85
CA PHE A 15 29.27 17.40 -6.23
C PHE A 15 29.09 16.05 -6.96
N ALA A 16 30.15 15.50 -7.58
CA ALA A 16 30.11 14.20 -8.25
C ALA A 16 30.27 13.00 -7.29
N ILE A 17 30.81 13.24 -6.08
CA ILE A 17 31.04 12.19 -5.06
C ILE A 17 29.87 12.09 -4.07
N LEU A 18 29.08 13.16 -3.95
CA LEU A 18 27.79 13.05 -3.27
C LEU A 18 26.88 12.21 -4.17
N PRO A 19 26.31 11.09 -3.67
CA PRO A 19 25.17 10.49 -4.33
C PRO A 19 24.06 11.53 -4.22
N VAL A 20 23.96 12.41 -5.22
CA VAL A 20 22.74 13.13 -5.47
C VAL A 20 21.79 12.04 -5.88
N SER A 21 21.06 11.50 -4.90
CA SER A 21 19.82 10.80 -5.14
C SER A 21 18.99 11.76 -5.97
N ALA A 22 19.07 11.59 -7.29
CA ALA A 22 18.09 12.15 -8.19
C ALA A 22 16.79 11.51 -7.74
N PHE A 23 16.07 12.20 -6.87
CA PHE A 23 14.69 11.89 -6.59
C PHE A 23 13.96 12.18 -7.91
N ALA A 24 13.87 11.13 -8.73
CA ALA A 24 12.94 11.08 -9.82
C ALA A 24 11.57 11.43 -9.26
N ASP A 25 10.79 12.13 -10.08
CA ASP A 25 9.48 12.75 -9.82
C ASP A 25 8.34 11.73 -9.52
N GLY A 26 8.64 10.70 -8.72
CA GLY A 26 7.72 9.69 -8.23
C GLY A 26 7.61 9.81 -6.72
N ASP A 27 6.38 9.85 -6.20
CA ASP A 27 6.11 9.82 -4.78
C ASP A 27 6.79 8.58 -4.17
N SER A 28 7.81 8.82 -3.32
CA SER A 28 8.60 7.76 -2.66
C SER A 28 7.75 6.71 -1.94
N PHE A 29 6.50 7.04 -1.60
CA PHE A 29 5.51 6.13 -1.04
C PHE A 29 5.28 4.86 -1.88
N GLU A 30 5.44 4.94 -3.20
CA GLU A 30 5.29 3.79 -4.11
C GLU A 30 6.56 2.95 -4.24
N SER A 31 7.70 3.44 -3.75
CA SER A 31 8.97 2.74 -3.85
C SER A 31 9.01 1.54 -2.91
N TYR A 32 9.37 0.38 -3.45
CA TYR A 32 9.65 -0.82 -2.67
C TYR A 32 10.72 -0.58 -1.59
N ASP A 33 11.81 0.10 -1.95
CA ASP A 33 12.91 0.36 -1.03
C ASP A 33 12.49 1.27 0.13
N TYR A 34 11.63 2.25 -0.16
CA TYR A 34 11.04 3.12 0.87
C TYR A 34 10.15 2.32 1.82
N GLN A 35 9.26 1.48 1.29
CA GLN A 35 8.37 0.64 2.10
C GLN A 35 9.15 -0.30 3.00
N VAL A 36 10.19 -0.97 2.49
CA VAL A 36 11.04 -1.87 3.27
C VAL A 36 11.81 -1.10 4.34
N ALA A 37 12.38 0.07 4.01
CA ALA A 37 13.10 0.88 4.98
C ALA A 37 12.19 1.36 6.12
N LEU A 38 10.97 1.79 5.79
CA LEU A 38 9.97 2.22 6.77
C LEU A 38 9.45 1.04 7.60
N ALA A 39 9.18 -0.11 6.98
CA ALA A 39 8.77 -1.32 7.69
C ALA A 39 9.81 -1.76 8.73
N LYS A 40 11.11 -1.61 8.45
CA LYS A 40 12.18 -1.90 9.42
C LYS A 40 12.19 -0.95 10.62
N GLN A 41 11.66 0.26 10.48
CA GLN A 41 11.54 1.22 11.58
C GLN A 41 10.29 0.93 12.41
N ILE A 42 9.17 0.59 11.76
CA ILE A 42 7.88 0.36 12.40
C ILE A 42 7.78 -1.02 13.03
N PHE A 43 8.42 -2.02 12.42
CA PHE A 43 8.44 -3.41 12.87
C PHE A 43 9.89 -3.91 13.05
N PRO A 44 10.65 -3.34 13.99
CA PRO A 44 12.04 -3.72 14.22
C PRO A 44 12.22 -5.22 14.53
N GLU A 45 11.22 -5.87 15.11
CA GLU A 45 11.21 -7.31 15.40
C GLU A 45 11.20 -8.21 14.14
N TYR A 46 10.77 -7.69 12.98
CA TYR A 46 10.74 -8.44 11.72
C TYR A 46 11.89 -8.04 10.77
N ARG A 47 12.87 -7.25 11.25
CA ARG A 47 13.95 -6.69 10.42
C ARG A 47 14.70 -7.74 9.59
N ASP A 48 15.05 -8.88 10.20
CA ASP A 48 15.77 -9.95 9.50
C ASP A 48 14.94 -10.55 8.36
N LYS A 49 13.62 -10.65 8.54
CA LYS A 49 12.69 -11.15 7.51
C LYS A 49 12.54 -10.13 6.38
N LEU A 50 12.51 -8.84 6.71
CA LEU A 50 12.46 -7.72 5.76
C LEU A 50 13.77 -7.53 4.97
N GLU A 51 14.88 -8.14 5.42
CA GLU A 51 16.17 -8.17 4.71
C GLU A 51 16.31 -9.36 3.77
N GLY A 52 15.27 -10.19 3.62
CA GLY A 52 15.33 -11.42 2.82
C GLY A 52 16.14 -12.53 3.48
N LYS A 53 16.64 -12.33 4.72
CA LYS A 53 17.45 -13.32 5.46
C LYS A 53 16.62 -14.48 6.05
N GLY A 54 15.30 -14.44 5.87
CA GLY A 54 14.36 -15.42 6.39
C GLY A 54 13.48 -16.11 5.34
N VAL A 55 13.68 -15.86 4.04
CA VAL A 55 12.96 -16.59 2.99
C VAL A 55 13.53 -17.99 2.94
N ALA A 56 13.03 -18.85 3.82
CA ALA A 56 13.32 -20.25 3.72
C ALA A 56 12.85 -20.70 2.35
N THR A 57 13.77 -21.32 1.61
CA THR A 57 13.56 -21.93 0.29
C THR A 57 12.66 -23.16 0.40
N TYR A 58 11.65 -23.13 1.27
CA TYR A 58 10.59 -24.10 1.25
C TYR A 58 9.74 -23.75 0.04
N ALA A 59 10.08 -24.39 -1.07
CA ALA A 59 9.15 -24.60 -2.15
C ALA A 59 7.83 -25.05 -1.51
N SER A 60 6.87 -24.12 -1.42
CA SER A 60 5.49 -24.45 -1.13
C SER A 60 5.16 -25.62 -2.06
N GLN A 61 4.76 -26.76 -1.51
CA GLN A 61 4.35 -27.89 -2.35
C GLN A 61 3.38 -27.35 -3.41
N PRO A 62 3.58 -27.66 -4.70
CA PRO A 62 2.73 -27.16 -5.76
C PRO A 62 1.25 -27.36 -5.39
N GLY A 63 0.50 -26.26 -5.30
CA GLY A 63 -0.93 -26.28 -4.95
C GLY A 63 -1.29 -26.01 -3.48
N THR A 64 -0.32 -25.81 -2.57
CA THR A 64 -0.64 -25.40 -1.19
C THR A 64 -0.70 -23.88 -1.09
N LYS A 65 -1.88 -23.35 -0.78
CA LYS A 65 -2.09 -21.91 -0.59
C LYS A 65 -1.36 -21.44 0.67
N PRO A 66 -0.55 -20.36 0.61
CA PRO A 66 0.04 -19.75 1.79
C PRO A 66 -1.04 -19.40 2.81
N SER A 67 -0.80 -19.70 4.08
CA SER A 67 -1.67 -19.26 5.17
C SER A 67 -0.98 -18.18 5.99
N ILE A 68 -1.73 -17.16 6.40
CA ILE A 68 -1.21 -16.08 7.24
C ILE A 68 -0.74 -16.67 8.59
N ALA A 69 0.53 -16.48 8.89
CA ALA A 69 1.14 -16.81 10.17
C ALA A 69 1.09 -15.62 11.13
N VAL A 70 1.40 -14.42 10.62
CA VAL A 70 1.38 -13.16 11.37
C VAL A 70 0.77 -12.08 10.51
N ARG A 71 -0.08 -11.23 11.11
CA ARG A 71 -0.56 -9.99 10.50
C ARG A 71 -0.60 -8.91 11.57
N GLU A 72 0.03 -7.79 11.28
CA GLU A 72 0.09 -6.67 12.19
C GLU A 72 0.01 -5.34 11.45
N THR A 73 -0.87 -4.46 11.92
CA THR A 73 -1.04 -3.10 11.39
C THR A 73 -0.61 -2.09 12.43
N ARG A 74 0.24 -1.14 12.06
CA ARG A 74 0.71 -0.04 12.92
C ARG A 74 0.55 1.30 12.17
N PRO A 75 0.19 2.38 12.88
CA PRO A 75 0.20 3.71 12.32
C PRO A 75 1.64 4.15 12.05
N VAL A 76 1.87 4.76 10.88
CA VAL A 76 3.10 5.47 10.50
C VAL A 76 3.01 6.92 10.99
N ASP A 77 1.86 7.54 10.74
CA ASP A 77 1.48 8.90 11.14
C ASP A 77 -0.06 8.97 11.26
N ASP A 78 -0.61 10.16 11.52
CA ASP A 78 -2.05 10.36 11.73
C ASP A 78 -2.94 9.93 10.55
N ASN A 79 -2.37 9.83 9.35
CA ASN A 79 -3.11 9.57 8.11
C ASN A 79 -2.58 8.37 7.34
N THR A 80 -1.58 7.66 7.87
CA THR A 80 -0.89 6.60 7.15
C THR A 80 -0.74 5.38 8.02
N ASP A 81 -1.21 4.24 7.54
CA ASP A 81 -1.04 2.95 8.19
C ASP A 81 -0.14 2.04 7.37
N MET A 82 0.59 1.16 8.05
CA MET A 82 1.34 0.07 7.44
C MET A 82 0.93 -1.26 8.07
N THR A 83 0.68 -2.26 7.22
CA THR A 83 0.41 -3.64 7.60
C THR A 83 1.53 -4.54 7.12
N TYR A 84 2.15 -5.25 8.06
CA TYR A 84 3.04 -6.37 7.82
C TYR A 84 2.23 -7.67 7.81
N THR A 85 2.44 -8.54 6.84
CA THR A 85 1.89 -9.90 6.84
C THR A 85 2.99 -10.90 6.50
N GLU A 86 3.11 -11.94 7.33
CA GLU A 86 3.97 -13.09 7.11
C GLU A 86 3.11 -14.34 6.90
N TYR A 87 3.51 -15.16 5.95
CA TYR A 87 2.87 -16.43 5.64
C TYR A 87 3.68 -17.60 6.17
N ASN A 88 3.02 -18.74 6.37
CA ASN A 88 3.65 -19.99 6.84
C ASN A 88 4.78 -20.51 5.96
N ASN A 89 4.83 -20.10 4.68
CA ASN A 89 5.89 -20.43 3.74
C ASN A 89 7.04 -19.41 3.74
N GLY A 90 7.05 -18.44 4.66
CA GLY A 90 8.09 -17.41 4.77
C GLY A 90 7.91 -16.23 3.82
N LEU A 91 6.86 -16.20 2.99
CA LEU A 91 6.54 -15.00 2.22
C LEU A 91 6.15 -13.86 3.15
N VAL A 92 6.50 -12.65 2.74
CA VAL A 92 6.18 -11.43 3.45
C VAL A 92 5.56 -10.44 2.48
N THR A 93 4.43 -9.86 2.87
CA THR A 93 3.82 -8.72 2.20
C THR A 93 3.80 -7.50 3.11
N LEU A 94 3.98 -6.35 2.48
CA LEU A 94 3.79 -5.04 3.08
C LEU A 94 2.61 -4.39 2.38
N SER A 95 1.72 -3.78 3.14
CA SER A 95 0.73 -2.87 2.58
C SER A 95 0.72 -1.57 3.35
N MET A 96 0.60 -0.47 2.63
CA MET A 96 0.54 0.87 3.16
C MET A 96 -0.69 1.57 2.60
N ALA A 97 -1.32 2.39 3.42
CA ALA A 97 -2.42 3.22 2.98
C ALA A 97 -2.27 4.62 3.56
N ARG A 98 -2.30 5.64 2.69
CA ARG A 98 -2.37 7.04 3.07
C ARG A 98 -3.78 7.54 2.82
N PHE A 99 -4.44 8.06 3.85
CA PHE A 99 -5.82 8.52 3.85
C PHE A 99 -5.86 10.04 3.90
N GLN A 100 -6.28 10.68 2.81
CA GLN A 100 -6.46 12.11 2.76
C GLN A 100 -7.94 12.46 2.95
N LYS A 101 -8.26 13.19 4.01
CA LYS A 101 -9.60 13.76 4.20
C LYS A 101 -9.85 14.85 3.14
N SER A 102 -10.91 14.71 2.35
CA SER A 102 -11.21 15.60 1.22
C SER A 102 -12.25 16.66 1.59
N THR A 103 -13.36 16.29 2.25
CA THR A 103 -14.42 17.23 2.68
C THR A 103 -15.23 16.64 3.83
N SER A 104 -15.65 17.45 4.81
CA SER A 104 -16.73 17.10 5.74
C SER A 104 -17.96 17.95 5.42
N ASN A 105 -19.06 17.33 5.00
CA ASN A 105 -20.31 18.04 4.77
C ASN A 105 -21.16 17.97 6.04
N ILE A 106 -21.43 19.14 6.63
CA ILE A 106 -22.38 19.32 7.73
C ILE A 106 -23.43 20.31 7.22
N THR A 107 -24.66 19.86 7.03
CA THR A 107 -25.78 20.75 6.67
C THR A 107 -26.87 20.60 7.72
N THR A 108 -27.21 21.68 8.41
CA THR A 108 -28.34 21.75 9.36
C THR A 108 -29.52 22.44 8.70
N GLY A 109 -30.57 21.69 8.35
CA GLY A 109 -31.77 22.23 7.67
C GLY A 109 -32.81 21.17 7.28
N VAL A 110 -33.99 21.62 6.86
CA VAL A 110 -35.26 20.85 6.66
C VAL A 110 -35.16 19.73 5.62
N ASP A 111 -34.16 19.77 4.74
CA ASP A 111 -33.81 18.68 3.83
C ASP A 111 -32.69 17.84 4.45
N LYS A 112 -33.07 16.72 5.08
CA LYS A 112 -32.13 15.76 5.69
C LYS A 112 -31.11 15.28 4.65
N HIS A 113 -29.90 15.79 4.71
CA HIS A 113 -28.73 15.15 4.12
C HIS A 113 -27.88 14.54 5.24
N ASP A 114 -27.45 13.30 5.04
CA ASP A 114 -26.62 12.58 6.00
C ASP A 114 -25.30 13.33 6.19
N THR A 115 -24.90 13.57 7.44
CA THR A 115 -23.57 14.11 7.74
C THR A 115 -22.53 13.06 7.37
N TYR A 116 -21.49 13.42 6.63
CA TYR A 116 -20.42 12.47 6.29
C TYR A 116 -19.06 13.15 6.13
N THR A 117 -18.01 12.35 6.27
CA THR A 117 -16.65 12.72 5.90
C THR A 117 -16.20 11.90 4.69
N GLU A 118 -15.75 12.58 3.64
CA GLU A 118 -15.18 11.95 2.45
C GLU A 118 -13.66 11.87 2.55
N TYR A 119 -13.12 10.73 2.13
CA TYR A 119 -11.70 10.42 2.12
C TYR A 119 -11.27 9.93 0.75
N THR A 120 -10.03 10.25 0.40
CA THR A 120 -9.31 9.70 -0.75
C THR A 120 -8.10 8.92 -0.22
N ALA A 121 -7.99 7.64 -0.59
CA ALA A 121 -6.91 6.77 -0.20
C ALA A 121 -5.93 6.54 -1.36
N LYS A 122 -4.64 6.53 -1.02
CA LYS A 122 -3.57 5.94 -1.83
C LYS A 122 -3.12 4.66 -1.14
N ILE A 123 -3.20 3.55 -1.85
CA ILE A 123 -2.88 2.21 -1.34
C ILE A 123 -1.67 1.68 -2.11
N VAL A 124 -0.67 1.18 -1.40
CA VAL A 124 0.47 0.50 -1.99
C VAL A 124 0.63 -0.85 -1.32
N GLY A 125 0.81 -1.90 -2.10
CA GLY A 125 1.03 -3.26 -1.61
C GLY A 125 2.25 -3.87 -2.29
N SER A 126 3.25 -4.28 -1.53
CA SER A 126 4.46 -4.90 -2.04
C SER A 126 4.66 -6.29 -1.47
N VAL A 127 5.15 -7.20 -2.31
CA VAL A 127 5.68 -8.49 -1.87
C VAL A 127 7.20 -8.41 -1.86
N ILE A 128 7.86 -8.95 -0.84
CA ILE A 128 9.32 -9.06 -0.85
C ILE A 128 9.73 -9.89 -2.07
N GLU A 129 10.61 -9.32 -2.92
CA GLU A 129 11.05 -9.92 -4.20
C GLU A 129 9.93 -10.17 -5.24
N GLY A 130 8.77 -9.52 -5.08
CA GLY A 130 7.62 -9.64 -5.98
C GLY A 130 7.13 -8.31 -6.54
N PRO A 131 5.91 -8.27 -7.11
CA PRO A 131 5.35 -7.05 -7.66
C PRO A 131 4.99 -6.03 -6.57
N THR A 132 5.00 -4.75 -6.96
CA THR A 132 4.42 -3.67 -6.18
C THR A 132 3.15 -3.17 -6.88
N PHE A 133 2.04 -3.28 -6.17
CA PHE A 133 0.72 -2.79 -6.54
C PHE A 133 0.54 -1.37 -6.00
N THR A 134 -0.06 -0.50 -6.81
CA THR A 134 -0.49 0.84 -6.42
C THR A 134 -1.95 1.03 -6.81
N ALA A 135 -2.75 1.61 -5.91
CA ALA A 135 -4.03 2.22 -6.22
C ALA A 135 -4.09 3.67 -5.71
N THR A 136 -4.52 4.59 -6.55
CA THR A 136 -4.68 6.02 -6.24
C THR A 136 -6.14 6.44 -6.45
N ASP A 137 -6.56 7.52 -5.79
CA ASP A 137 -7.92 8.07 -5.93
C ASP A 137 -9.04 7.09 -5.55
N VAL A 138 -8.77 6.19 -4.60
CA VAL A 138 -9.78 5.31 -4.01
C VAL A 138 -10.63 6.15 -3.05
N LYS A 139 -11.92 6.33 -3.34
CA LYS A 139 -12.77 7.27 -2.61
C LYS A 139 -13.78 6.54 -1.74
N TYR A 140 -13.95 7.00 -0.51
CA TYR A 140 -14.94 6.47 0.40
C TYR A 140 -15.50 7.55 1.33
N ARG A 141 -16.63 7.25 1.97
CA ARG A 141 -17.29 8.11 2.94
C ARG A 141 -17.53 7.34 4.23
N ILE A 142 -17.29 8.05 5.33
CA ILE A 142 -17.68 7.62 6.67
C ILE A 142 -18.88 8.45 7.13
N TYR A 143 -19.94 7.76 7.56
CA TYR A 143 -21.19 8.35 8.02
C TYR A 143 -21.36 8.12 9.53
N PRO A 144 -21.38 9.15 10.38
CA PRO A 144 -21.46 8.97 11.84
C PRO A 144 -22.71 8.19 12.32
N SER A 145 -23.78 8.19 11.53
CA SER A 145 -25.08 7.61 11.88
C SER A 145 -25.76 6.84 10.74
N ASP A 146 -25.03 6.44 9.70
CA ASP A 146 -25.52 5.62 8.58
C ASP A 146 -24.39 4.67 8.10
N TYR A 147 -24.66 3.84 7.10
CA TYR A 147 -23.68 2.92 6.54
C TYR A 147 -22.61 3.62 5.72
N ASP A 148 -21.36 3.20 5.94
CA ASP A 148 -20.20 3.69 5.19
C ASP A 148 -20.27 3.25 3.72
N ARG A 149 -19.59 4.02 2.86
CA ARG A 149 -19.65 3.80 1.40
C ARG A 149 -18.30 3.88 0.73
N VAL A 150 -18.06 2.98 -0.22
CA VAL A 150 -16.99 3.08 -1.22
C VAL A 150 -17.57 3.67 -2.49
N LEU A 151 -17.00 4.80 -2.94
CA LEU A 151 -17.49 5.57 -4.08
C LEU A 151 -16.73 5.25 -5.38
N SER A 152 -15.46 4.87 -5.27
CA SER A 152 -14.57 4.68 -6.40
C SER A 152 -13.47 3.69 -6.05
N SER A 153 -13.15 2.80 -6.99
CA SER A 153 -11.94 1.97 -6.94
C SER A 153 -10.68 2.72 -7.37
N GLY A 154 -10.78 3.98 -7.78
CA GLY A 154 -9.64 4.75 -8.24
C GLY A 154 -8.93 4.15 -9.45
N SER A 155 -7.70 4.58 -9.66
CA SER A 155 -6.78 4.04 -10.66
C SER A 155 -5.84 3.04 -10.01
N TYR A 156 -5.54 1.92 -10.66
CA TYR A 156 -4.70 0.87 -10.11
C TYR A 156 -3.69 0.36 -11.14
N SER A 157 -2.52 -0.05 -10.68
CA SER A 157 -1.45 -0.53 -11.54
C SER A 157 -0.46 -1.44 -10.81
N ILE A 158 0.19 -2.28 -11.60
CA ILE A 158 1.49 -2.90 -11.29
C ILE A 158 2.35 -2.59 -12.51
N PRO A 159 3.58 -2.06 -12.35
CA PRO A 159 4.46 -1.80 -13.48
C PRO A 159 4.64 -3.03 -14.38
N GLY A 160 4.41 -2.87 -15.68
CA GLY A 160 4.50 -3.96 -16.67
C GLY A 160 3.25 -4.86 -16.77
N TYR A 161 2.22 -4.64 -15.95
CA TYR A 161 0.97 -5.38 -16.03
C TYR A 161 -0.05 -4.63 -16.88
N SER A 162 -0.73 -5.36 -17.77
CA SER A 162 -1.92 -4.85 -18.44
C SER A 162 -3.11 -4.80 -17.48
N SER A 163 -4.00 -3.83 -17.65
CA SER A 163 -5.24 -3.72 -16.87
C SER A 163 -6.13 -4.97 -16.97
N SER A 164 -6.02 -5.74 -18.05
CA SER A 164 -6.75 -7.02 -18.22
C SER A 164 -6.30 -8.14 -17.28
N LYS A 165 -5.18 -7.95 -16.56
CA LYS A 165 -4.70 -8.89 -15.54
C LYS A 165 -5.38 -8.68 -14.18
N PHE A 166 -6.16 -7.63 -14.03
CA PHE A 166 -6.81 -7.31 -12.77
C PHE A 166 -8.28 -7.72 -12.80
N THR A 167 -8.78 -8.23 -11.68
CA THR A 167 -10.21 -8.32 -11.40
C THR A 167 -10.53 -7.38 -10.25
N VAL A 168 -11.38 -6.38 -10.51
CA VAL A 168 -11.79 -5.41 -9.49
C VAL A 168 -13.17 -5.77 -8.99
N SER A 169 -13.31 -5.91 -7.68
CA SER A 169 -14.59 -6.13 -7.02
C SER A 169 -14.91 -4.97 -6.09
N ILE A 170 -16.13 -4.44 -6.18
CA ILE A 170 -16.59 -3.34 -5.34
C ILE A 170 -17.91 -3.75 -4.69
N ARG A 171 -17.99 -3.50 -3.39
CA ARG A 171 -19.24 -3.38 -2.67
C ARG A 171 -19.36 -1.96 -2.15
N GLY A 172 -20.22 -1.18 -2.80
CA GLY A 172 -20.30 0.27 -2.59
C GLY A 172 -20.87 0.68 -1.23
N THR A 173 -21.64 -0.17 -0.56
CA THR A 173 -22.33 0.20 0.70
C THR A 173 -22.17 -0.91 1.74
N GLU A 174 -21.83 -0.48 2.95
CA GLU A 174 -21.85 -1.30 4.15
C GLU A 174 -23.29 -1.70 4.49
N THR A 175 -23.47 -2.84 5.13
CA THR A 175 -24.73 -3.22 5.78
C THR A 175 -24.46 -3.68 7.20
N SER A 176 -25.51 -3.90 7.98
CA SER A 176 -25.43 -4.42 9.35
C SER A 176 -24.62 -5.72 9.49
N SER A 177 -24.47 -6.47 8.41
CA SER A 177 -23.80 -7.77 8.40
C SER A 177 -22.47 -7.79 7.64
N LEU A 178 -22.19 -6.81 6.77
CA LEU A 178 -21.11 -6.92 5.80
C LEU A 178 -20.53 -5.54 5.44
N PRO A 179 -19.20 -5.42 5.30
CA PRO A 179 -18.53 -4.16 5.05
C PRO A 179 -18.76 -3.62 3.62
N ALA A 180 -18.57 -2.31 3.42
CA ALA A 180 -18.24 -1.78 2.10
C ALA A 180 -16.78 -2.12 1.78
N TYR A 181 -16.47 -2.42 0.52
CA TYR A 181 -15.09 -2.72 0.15
C TYR A 181 -14.79 -2.43 -1.31
N VAL A 182 -13.50 -2.32 -1.58
CA VAL A 182 -12.92 -2.49 -2.91
C VAL A 182 -11.77 -3.48 -2.80
N SER A 183 -11.64 -4.38 -3.77
CA SER A 183 -10.51 -5.30 -3.87
C SER A 183 -10.02 -5.44 -5.31
N TYR A 184 -8.71 -5.65 -5.45
CA TYR A 184 -8.00 -5.80 -6.71
C TYR A 184 -7.28 -7.14 -6.68
N ASP A 185 -7.76 -8.09 -7.48
CA ASP A 185 -7.13 -9.39 -7.66
C ASP A 185 -6.21 -9.36 -8.88
N PHE A 186 -4.99 -9.89 -8.74
CA PHE A 186 -3.99 -9.90 -9.82
C PHE A 186 -3.02 -11.10 -9.69
N PRO A 187 -2.36 -11.52 -10.80
CA PRO A 187 -1.26 -12.47 -10.73
C PRO A 187 -0.10 -11.93 -9.89
N CYS A 188 0.44 -12.74 -8.99
CA CYS A 188 1.54 -12.36 -8.10
C CYS A 188 2.68 -13.39 -8.19
N PRO A 189 3.53 -13.32 -9.22
CA PRO A 189 4.70 -14.18 -9.32
C PRO A 189 5.74 -13.75 -8.28
N VAL A 190 6.28 -14.73 -7.55
CA VAL A 190 7.37 -14.53 -6.58
C VAL A 190 8.40 -15.63 -6.82
N GLY A 191 9.59 -15.23 -7.28
CA GLY A 191 10.60 -16.17 -7.76
C GLY A 191 10.07 -17.08 -8.86
N VAL A 192 10.07 -18.40 -8.61
CA VAL A 192 9.56 -19.42 -9.55
C VAL A 192 8.10 -19.82 -9.29
N SER A 193 7.48 -19.28 -8.24
CA SER A 193 6.10 -19.60 -7.86
C SER A 193 5.11 -18.58 -8.42
N TYR A 194 3.93 -19.08 -8.80
CA TYR A 194 2.82 -18.28 -9.31
C TYR A 194 1.70 -18.25 -8.28
N TYR A 195 1.53 -17.11 -7.61
CA TYR A 195 0.42 -16.86 -6.69
C TYR A 195 -0.61 -15.93 -7.30
N SER A 196 -1.74 -15.77 -6.62
CA SER A 196 -2.65 -14.64 -6.80
C SER A 196 -2.50 -13.68 -5.63
N GLY A 197 -2.52 -12.38 -5.90
CA GLY A 197 -2.54 -11.32 -4.91
C GLY A 197 -3.90 -10.64 -4.87
N ARG A 198 -4.33 -10.23 -3.67
CA ARG A 198 -5.48 -9.35 -3.43
C ARG A 198 -5.02 -8.20 -2.57
N VAL A 199 -5.10 -7.00 -3.10
CA VAL A 199 -5.08 -5.79 -2.28
C VAL A 199 -6.52 -5.36 -2.09
N GLY A 200 -6.89 -4.99 -0.86
CA GLY A 200 -8.25 -4.54 -0.60
C GLY A 200 -8.32 -3.47 0.47
N MET A 201 -9.36 -2.65 0.38
CA MET A 201 -9.77 -1.70 1.41
C MET A 201 -11.16 -2.06 1.87
N ILE A 202 -11.32 -2.16 3.19
CA ILE A 202 -12.60 -2.36 3.87
C ILE A 202 -12.97 -1.05 4.57
N VAL A 203 -14.22 -0.65 4.44
CA VAL A 203 -14.81 0.47 5.18
C VAL A 203 -16.03 -0.06 5.95
N GLN A 204 -15.96 0.04 7.27
CA GLN A 204 -16.98 -0.50 8.17
C GLN A 204 -16.92 0.18 9.53
N ASN A 205 -18.06 0.38 10.18
CA ASN A 205 -18.16 0.89 11.54
C ASN A 205 -17.35 2.19 11.75
N ASN A 206 -17.45 3.13 10.81
CA ASN A 206 -16.74 4.40 10.81
C ASN A 206 -15.20 4.29 10.74
N LYS A 207 -14.69 3.18 10.20
CA LYS A 207 -13.26 2.93 10.06
C LYS A 207 -12.92 2.37 8.70
N SER A 208 -11.72 2.67 8.23
CA SER A 208 -11.13 2.04 7.05
C SER A 208 -9.93 1.19 7.45
N SER A 209 -9.70 0.09 6.73
CA SER A 209 -8.49 -0.72 6.85
C SER A 209 -8.07 -1.27 5.50
N VAL A 210 -6.79 -1.51 5.33
CA VAL A 210 -6.22 -2.07 4.09
C VAL A 210 -5.47 -3.36 4.39
N TYR A 211 -5.54 -4.29 3.46
CA TYR A 211 -4.86 -5.58 3.54
C TYR A 211 -4.26 -5.98 2.19
N PHE A 212 -3.25 -6.85 2.26
CA PHE A 212 -2.67 -7.53 1.10
C PHE A 212 -2.54 -9.03 1.37
N ASP A 213 -3.38 -9.81 0.72
CA ASP A 213 -3.43 -11.27 0.79
C ASP A 213 -2.78 -11.95 -0.44
N ILE A 214 -2.17 -13.11 -0.23
CA ILE A 214 -1.62 -14.01 -1.27
C ILE A 214 -2.25 -15.40 -1.12
N TRP A 215 -2.65 -16.05 -2.22
CA TRP A 215 -3.15 -17.45 -2.25
C TRP A 215 -2.90 -18.20 -3.55
#